data_AF-A0A9D6LB07-F1
#
_entry.id   AF-A0A9D6LB07-F1
#
_cell.length_a   1.000
_cell.length_b   1.000
_cell.length_c   1.000
_cell.angle_alpha   90.00
_cell.angle_beta   90.00
_cell.angle_gamma   90.00
#
_symmetry.space_group_name_H-M   'P 1'
#
loop_
_entity.id
_entity.type
_entity.pdbx_description
1 polymer ?
#
loop_
_entity_poly.entity_id
_entity_poly.type
_entity_poly.pdbx_seq_one_letter_code
_entity_poly.pdbx_strand_id
1 'polypeptide(L)'
;MSNLCGANLSVKMLDEQFMKKDLPLLKTEGVWKKSADNLKLQLDAAEKVSPECLSKIARAYGELLTGLEPTNDQCLANAVVCDKRRADLRRALSYLAAAGLTPDARAKIDDPCVTDNAIVSEELAKMLADDQLAKCVLAPGEARNVEGDMGTSVHSSYALRRMGDTATTADYRGVAGKVPKGTKVPYYEITLNPSFLNDGGEIDLALNDKYQKKMRECFKEANPRLRGPHGEYMTLKLIRDNPGTLMPPVSPITIAKAGVRSDSENWKADIDCPTILHETMHLLGLPDEYREWSKGAKVDKGTGIVSYTDGGADSGKSKYDCRSIGPVDSLMHSQEDAYDAVALTRFLGIFPRSPKRPSLLYPAEFDSIVKPGCGSANGGFYACAASTHETSIAALGGGCPKNRPKRCSKPSWVGKY
;
A
#
# COMPACT_ATOMS: atom_id res chain seq x y z
N MET A 1 -15.87 40.38 26.61
CA MET A 1 -15.54 38.95 26.71
C MET A 1 -15.71 38.35 25.33
N SER A 2 -14.61 38.20 24.59
CA SER A 2 -14.63 37.82 23.17
C SER A 2 -13.70 36.62 23.01
N ASN A 3 -14.26 35.52 22.50
CA ASN A 3 -13.57 34.27 22.22
C ASN A 3 -12.47 34.49 21.15
N LEU A 4 -11.20 34.35 21.50
CA LEU A 4 -10.03 34.52 20.61
C LEU A 4 -9.27 33.20 20.43
N CYS A 5 -9.98 32.12 20.09
CA CYS A 5 -9.38 30.86 19.60
C CYS A 5 -9.94 30.46 18.21
N GLY A 6 -10.25 31.45 17.38
CA GLY A 6 -10.66 31.26 15.98
C GLY A 6 -9.49 31.45 15.01
N ALA A 7 -8.42 30.69 15.13
CA ALA A 7 -7.38 30.63 14.11
C ALA A 7 -7.03 29.16 13.81
N ASN A 8 -7.63 28.63 12.74
CA ASN A 8 -7.20 27.38 12.12
C ASN A 8 -5.83 27.60 11.47
N LEU A 9 -4.76 27.54 12.27
CA LEU A 9 -3.41 27.34 11.76
C LEU A 9 -3.21 25.85 11.53
N SER A 10 -3.42 25.41 10.29
CA SER A 10 -3.06 24.05 9.90
C SER A 10 -1.54 23.89 10.04
N VAL A 11 -1.10 22.83 10.73
CA VAL A 11 0.33 22.45 10.87
C VAL A 11 1.03 22.36 9.51
N LYS A 12 0.26 22.09 8.44
CA LYS A 12 0.71 22.14 7.04
C LYS A 12 1.34 23.47 6.61
N MET A 13 0.87 24.62 7.12
CA MET A 13 1.40 25.93 6.70
C MET A 13 2.76 26.26 7.30
N LEU A 14 3.01 25.84 8.55
CA LEU A 14 4.32 26.04 9.20
C LEU A 14 5.39 25.11 8.60
N ASP A 15 5.00 23.89 8.24
CA ASP A 15 5.91 22.88 7.74
C ASP A 15 6.37 23.15 6.29
N GLU A 16 5.48 23.67 5.43
CA GLU A 16 5.82 23.90 4.02
C GLU A 16 6.62 25.18 3.77
N GLN A 17 6.29 26.28 4.47
CA GLN A 17 6.98 27.55 4.32
C GLN A 17 8.41 27.47 4.88
N PHE A 18 8.57 26.90 6.08
CA PHE A 18 9.86 26.81 6.75
C PHE A 18 10.80 25.83 6.02
N MET A 19 10.32 24.62 5.70
CA MET A 19 11.18 23.57 5.13
C MET A 19 11.52 23.79 3.65
N LYS A 20 10.63 24.43 2.86
CA LYS A 20 10.86 24.60 1.41
C LYS A 20 11.34 25.99 1.01
N LYS A 21 10.96 27.04 1.74
CA LYS A 21 11.25 28.42 1.35
C LYS A 21 12.40 29.02 2.15
N ASP A 22 12.38 28.84 3.46
CA ASP A 22 13.31 29.52 4.35
C ASP A 22 14.60 28.71 4.56
N LEU A 23 14.49 27.38 4.64
CA LEU A 23 15.64 26.47 4.80
C LEU A 23 16.68 26.54 3.66
N PRO A 24 16.31 26.71 2.37
CA PRO A 24 17.29 26.89 1.29
C PRO A 24 17.93 28.29 1.27
N LEU A 25 17.23 29.32 1.76
CA LEU A 25 17.74 30.70 1.84
C LEU A 25 18.78 30.88 2.95
N LEU A 26 18.85 29.93 3.88
CA LEU A 26 19.86 29.88 4.95
C LEU A 26 21.23 29.33 4.49
N LYS A 27 21.37 28.91 3.22
CA LYS A 27 22.61 28.32 2.68
C LYS A 27 23.58 29.32 2.04
N THR A 28 23.24 30.60 1.96
CA THR A 28 24.15 31.64 1.45
C THR A 28 24.44 32.65 2.55
N GLU A 29 25.70 32.65 3.00
CA GLU A 29 26.21 33.53 4.05
C GLU A 29 26.04 35.01 3.65
N GLY A 30 25.08 35.70 4.28
CA GLY A 30 24.88 37.14 4.08
C GLY A 30 23.49 37.69 4.42
N VAL A 31 22.47 36.86 4.56
CA VAL A 31 21.06 37.33 4.73
C VAL A 31 20.60 37.42 6.20
N TRP A 32 21.51 37.24 7.16
CA TRP A 32 21.18 37.12 8.59
C TRP A 32 20.41 38.32 9.18
N LYS A 33 20.56 39.53 8.63
CA LYS A 33 19.85 40.71 9.15
C LYS A 33 18.39 40.78 8.70
N LYS A 34 18.05 40.31 7.49
CA LYS A 34 16.70 40.40 6.91
C LYS A 34 15.76 39.29 7.40
N SER A 35 16.30 38.11 7.70
CA SER A 35 15.50 36.99 8.23
C SER A 35 15.25 37.10 9.73
N ALA A 36 16.15 37.74 10.49
CA ALA A 36 15.90 38.06 11.90
C ALA A 36 14.72 39.03 12.06
N ASP A 37 14.60 40.02 11.16
CA ASP A 37 13.49 40.97 11.15
C ASP A 37 12.16 40.31 10.74
N ASN A 38 12.17 39.36 9.79
CA ASN A 38 10.98 38.59 9.41
C ASN A 38 10.55 37.57 10.48
N LEU A 39 11.50 36.95 11.19
CA LEU A 39 11.20 36.04 12.30
C LEU A 39 10.62 36.82 13.49
N LYS A 40 11.13 38.03 13.73
CA LYS A 40 10.56 38.96 14.72
C LYS A 40 9.14 39.39 14.33
N LEU A 41 8.88 39.69 13.05
CA LEU A 41 7.53 40.00 12.55
C LEU A 41 6.53 38.83 12.68
N GLN A 42 7.00 37.58 12.57
CA GLN A 42 6.14 36.40 12.76
C GLN A 42 5.96 36.01 14.24
N LEU A 43 6.93 36.32 15.10
CA LEU A 43 6.83 36.14 16.55
C LEU A 43 6.03 37.25 17.24
N ASP A 44 6.06 38.48 16.72
CA ASP A 44 5.17 39.56 17.16
C ASP A 44 3.70 39.24 16.80
N ALA A 45 3.46 38.43 15.77
CA ALA A 45 2.13 37.85 15.49
C ALA A 45 1.77 36.67 16.42
N ALA A 46 2.75 36.11 17.15
CA ALA A 46 2.59 35.01 18.10
C ALA A 46 2.29 35.48 19.54
N GLU A 47 2.15 36.79 19.80
CA GLU A 47 1.67 37.36 21.08
C GLU A 47 0.31 36.80 21.55
N LYS A 48 -0.39 36.01 20.73
CA LYS A 48 -1.67 35.38 21.05
C LYS A 48 -1.59 33.89 21.38
N VAL A 49 -0.42 33.26 21.31
CA VAL A 49 -0.26 31.85 21.68
C VAL A 49 0.11 31.78 23.15
N SER A 50 -0.77 31.19 23.98
CA SER A 50 -0.49 31.07 25.40
C SER A 50 0.79 30.26 25.63
N PRO A 51 1.61 30.59 26.64
CA PRO A 51 2.79 29.81 27.01
C PRO A 51 2.47 28.31 27.21
N GLU A 52 1.25 28.01 27.64
CA GLU A 52 0.75 26.65 27.83
C GLU A 52 0.54 25.89 26.51
N CYS A 53 0.10 26.57 25.44
CA CYS A 53 -0.02 25.98 24.11
C CYS A 53 1.35 25.70 23.49
N LEU A 54 2.28 26.63 23.63
CA LEU A 54 3.69 26.46 23.22
C LEU A 54 4.35 25.28 23.96
N SER A 55 4.11 25.14 25.26
CA SER A 55 4.59 24.01 26.07
C SER A 55 4.04 22.66 25.60
N LYS A 56 2.75 22.59 25.24
CA LYS A 56 2.12 21.35 24.71
C LYS A 56 2.68 20.97 23.33
N ILE A 57 2.90 21.94 22.46
CA ILE A 57 3.51 21.71 21.13
C ILE A 57 4.96 21.26 21.28
N ALA A 58 5.73 21.93 22.14
CA ALA A 58 7.12 21.56 22.42
C ALA A 58 7.24 20.15 23.02
N ARG A 59 6.31 19.77 23.91
CA ARG A 59 6.24 18.44 24.51
C ARG A 59 5.91 17.37 23.45
N ALA A 60 4.88 17.59 22.64
CA ALA A 60 4.50 16.67 21.58
C ALA A 60 5.62 16.49 20.53
N TYR A 61 6.33 17.58 20.20
CA TYR A 61 7.47 17.53 19.28
C TYR A 61 8.68 16.83 19.91
N GLY A 62 8.94 17.04 21.20
CA GLY A 62 9.96 16.33 21.96
C GLY A 62 9.69 14.83 22.02
N GLU A 63 8.45 14.43 22.32
CA GLU A 63 8.00 13.03 22.34
C GLU A 63 8.10 12.37 20.95
N LEU A 64 7.79 13.12 19.88
CA LEU A 64 7.95 12.64 18.51
C LEU A 64 9.42 12.43 18.14
N LEU A 65 10.32 13.30 18.60
CA LEU A 65 11.74 13.22 18.31
C LEU A 65 12.45 12.13 19.12
N THR A 66 12.05 11.90 20.37
CA THR A 66 12.59 10.81 21.21
C THR A 66 12.10 9.44 20.75
N GLY A 67 10.89 9.34 20.21
CA GLY A 67 10.36 8.13 19.58
C GLY A 67 11.04 7.72 18.26
N LEU A 68 11.96 8.55 17.74
CA LEU A 68 12.66 8.34 16.47
C LEU A 68 14.17 8.12 16.65
N GLU A 69 14.65 7.90 17.88
CA GLU A 69 16.06 7.61 18.13
C GLU A 69 16.48 6.27 17.48
N PRO A 70 17.60 6.24 16.73
CA PRO A 70 18.13 4.99 16.23
C PRO A 70 18.57 4.08 17.38
N THR A 71 18.33 2.78 17.26
CA THR A 71 18.77 1.80 18.26
C THR A 71 20.30 1.77 18.38
N ASN A 72 20.83 1.25 19.50
CA ASN A 72 22.28 1.06 19.66
C ASN A 72 22.87 0.26 18.50
N ASP A 73 22.16 -0.76 18.00
CA ASP A 73 22.59 -1.57 16.84
C ASP A 73 22.58 -0.76 15.53
N GLN A 74 21.62 0.13 15.34
CA GLN A 74 21.59 1.05 14.19
C GLN A 74 22.73 2.08 14.25
N CYS A 75 23.12 2.50 15.45
CA CYS A 75 24.26 3.39 15.64
C CYS A 75 25.61 2.69 15.50
N LEU A 76 25.70 1.40 15.81
CA LEU A 76 26.87 0.58 15.51
C LEU A 76 27.04 0.40 13.99
N ALA A 77 25.94 0.27 13.24
CA ALA A 77 25.97 0.12 11.78
C ALA A 77 26.21 1.43 11.02
N ASN A 78 25.88 2.60 11.59
CA ASN A 78 26.03 3.89 10.90
C ASN A 78 26.25 5.07 11.85
N ALA A 79 27.44 5.11 12.47
CA ALA A 79 27.82 6.12 13.46
C ALA A 79 27.61 7.58 12.98
N VAL A 80 27.91 7.88 11.71
CA VAL A 80 27.79 9.23 11.14
C VAL A 80 26.34 9.73 11.10
N VAL A 81 25.38 8.85 10.82
CA VAL A 81 23.95 9.19 10.80
C VAL A 81 23.44 9.42 12.23
N CYS A 82 23.92 8.64 13.20
CA CYS A 82 23.57 8.80 14.60
C CYS A 82 24.16 10.08 15.21
N ASP A 83 25.41 10.42 14.91
CA ASP A 83 26.04 11.64 15.42
C ASP A 83 25.35 12.89 14.89
N LYS A 84 24.95 12.87 13.61
CA LYS A 84 24.18 13.95 13.00
C LYS A 84 22.80 14.10 13.65
N ARG A 85 22.09 12.99 13.88
CA ARG A 85 20.77 13.02 14.55
C ARG A 85 20.84 13.49 16.00
N ARG A 86 21.84 13.02 16.75
CA ARG A 86 22.11 13.49 18.12
C ARG A 86 22.42 14.99 18.14
N ALA A 87 23.16 15.49 17.15
CA ALA A 87 23.43 16.92 17.02
C ALA A 87 22.16 17.72 16.66
N ASP A 88 21.30 17.21 15.78
CA ASP A 88 20.04 17.85 15.40
C ASP A 88 19.04 17.88 16.57
N LEU A 89 18.97 16.80 17.35
CA LEU A 89 18.15 16.73 18.57
C LEU A 89 18.64 17.72 19.63
N ARG A 90 19.94 17.75 19.92
CA ARG A 90 20.54 18.74 20.83
C ARG A 90 20.27 20.18 20.38
N ARG A 91 20.31 20.43 19.06
CA ARG A 91 20.02 21.75 18.49
C ARG A 91 18.54 22.13 18.66
N ALA A 92 17.62 21.21 18.37
CA ALA A 92 16.19 21.40 18.61
C ALA A 92 15.89 21.69 20.09
N LEU A 93 16.47 20.91 21.00
CA LEU A 93 16.35 21.12 22.44
C LEU A 93 16.95 22.47 22.90
N SER A 94 18.06 22.90 22.30
CA SER A 94 18.66 24.22 22.59
C SER A 94 17.78 25.39 22.14
N TYR A 95 17.05 25.24 21.02
CA TYR A 95 16.08 26.24 20.56
C TYR A 95 14.85 26.30 21.48
N LEU A 96 14.40 25.15 21.98
CA LEU A 96 13.31 25.08 22.96
C LEU A 96 13.71 25.73 24.30
N ALA A 97 14.95 25.53 24.76
CA ALA A 97 15.49 26.19 25.94
C ALA A 97 15.67 27.71 25.74
N ALA A 98 16.13 28.15 24.57
CA ALA A 98 16.29 29.57 24.24
C ALA A 98 14.95 30.31 24.08
N ALA A 99 13.87 29.59 23.75
CA ALA A 99 12.51 30.12 23.64
C ALA A 99 11.82 30.37 25.01
N GLY A 100 12.55 30.29 26.12
CA GLY A 100 12.04 30.66 27.45
C GLY A 100 11.14 29.63 28.12
N LEU A 101 11.11 28.38 27.61
CA LEU A 101 10.54 27.25 28.35
C LEU A 101 11.42 27.02 29.60
N THR A 102 10.82 27.17 30.77
CA THR A 102 11.42 27.59 32.05
C THR A 102 12.52 26.69 32.63
N PRO A 103 13.25 27.16 33.68
CA PRO A 103 14.33 26.43 34.36
C PRO A 103 13.99 25.02 34.90
N ASP A 104 12.72 24.66 35.05
CA ASP A 104 12.29 23.30 35.45
C ASP A 104 12.61 22.24 34.39
N ALA A 105 12.71 22.62 33.12
CA ALA A 105 13.17 21.71 32.07
C ALA A 105 14.69 21.44 32.16
N ARG A 106 15.46 22.37 32.75
CA ARG A 106 16.91 22.23 32.93
C ARG A 106 17.25 21.36 34.14
N ALA A 107 16.45 21.44 35.22
CA ALA A 107 16.61 20.60 36.41
C ALA A 107 16.32 19.10 36.18
N LYS A 108 15.61 18.75 35.10
CA LYS A 108 15.37 17.35 34.69
C LYS A 108 16.42 16.78 33.75
N ILE A 109 17.39 17.60 33.32
CA ILE A 109 18.43 17.20 32.36
C ILE A 109 19.78 16.95 33.06
N ASP A 110 19.98 17.49 34.27
CA ASP A 110 21.19 17.27 35.08
C ASP A 110 20.95 16.32 36.28
N ASP A 111 20.01 15.36 36.17
CA ASP A 111 19.85 14.30 37.17
C ASP A 111 20.72 13.08 36.81
N PRO A 112 21.73 12.73 37.63
CA PRO A 112 22.53 11.51 37.44
C PRO A 112 21.75 10.21 37.62
N CYS A 113 20.44 10.25 37.90
CA CYS A 113 19.54 9.08 37.92
C CYS A 113 18.96 8.71 36.55
N VAL A 114 19.31 9.40 35.44
CA VAL A 114 18.97 8.90 34.09
C VAL A 114 20.01 7.87 33.62
N THR A 115 20.35 6.95 34.51
CA THR A 115 20.99 5.67 34.19
C THR A 115 20.07 4.56 34.68
N ASP A 116 19.80 3.66 33.76
CA ASP A 116 19.18 2.35 33.94
C ASP A 116 17.69 2.29 34.30
N ASN A 117 16.94 2.15 33.20
CA ASN A 117 15.70 1.42 33.04
C ASN A 117 14.38 2.09 33.44
N ALA A 118 13.44 1.91 32.49
CA ALA A 118 12.00 1.80 32.67
C ALA A 118 11.23 3.16 32.56
N ILE A 119 10.16 3.36 31.78
CA ILE A 119 9.32 2.49 30.94
C ILE A 119 8.57 3.40 29.96
N VAL A 120 8.94 3.37 28.68
CA VAL A 120 8.00 3.17 27.58
C VAL A 120 8.80 2.40 26.53
N SER A 121 8.91 1.10 26.79
CA SER A 121 9.82 0.19 26.10
C SER A 121 9.46 0.08 24.63
N GLU A 122 10.36 -0.56 23.89
CA GLU A 122 10.08 -1.27 22.65
C GLU A 122 8.71 -1.97 22.63
N GLU A 123 8.11 -2.33 23.78
CA GLU A 123 6.73 -2.81 23.90
C GLU A 123 5.65 -1.76 23.68
N LEU A 124 5.81 -0.44 23.80
CA LEU A 124 4.72 0.49 23.40
C LEU A 124 4.75 0.75 21.90
N ALA A 125 5.95 0.83 21.29
CA ALA A 125 6.08 0.88 19.83
C ALA A 125 5.66 -0.46 19.20
N LYS A 126 6.04 -1.60 19.81
CA LYS A 126 5.44 -2.90 19.51
C LYS A 126 3.96 -2.89 19.84
N MET A 127 3.46 -2.47 20.98
CA MET A 127 2.03 -2.53 21.30
C MET A 127 1.20 -1.63 20.39
N LEU A 128 1.70 -0.49 19.91
CA LEU A 128 0.98 0.34 18.94
C LEU A 128 1.09 -0.24 17.52
N ALA A 129 2.24 -0.76 17.13
CA ALA A 129 2.40 -1.48 15.86
C ALA A 129 1.62 -2.80 15.86
N ASP A 130 1.63 -3.54 16.96
CA ASP A 130 1.00 -4.83 17.26
C ASP A 130 -0.49 -4.64 17.53
N ASP A 131 -0.97 -3.55 18.12
CA ASP A 131 -2.41 -3.25 18.25
C ASP A 131 -3.00 -2.84 16.90
N GLN A 132 -2.25 -2.07 16.09
CA GLN A 132 -2.65 -1.79 14.71
C GLN A 132 -2.58 -3.05 13.85
N LEU A 133 -1.50 -3.85 13.94
CA LEU A 133 -1.34 -5.10 13.20
C LEU A 133 -2.34 -6.17 13.68
N ALA A 134 -2.65 -6.24 14.98
CA ALA A 134 -3.67 -7.14 15.54
C ALA A 134 -5.07 -6.73 15.09
N LYS A 135 -5.33 -5.45 14.86
CA LYS A 135 -6.57 -4.99 14.19
C LYS A 135 -6.58 -5.31 12.69
N CYS A 136 -5.42 -5.45 12.08
CA CYS A 136 -5.30 -5.77 10.66
C CYS A 136 -5.35 -7.26 10.34
N VAL A 137 -4.88 -8.11 11.25
CA VAL A 137 -4.79 -9.55 11.08
C VAL A 137 -5.94 -10.20 11.83
N LEU A 138 -6.83 -10.85 11.09
CA LEU A 138 -7.95 -11.57 11.70
C LEU A 138 -7.46 -12.63 12.70
N ALA A 139 -8.16 -12.75 13.82
CA ALA A 139 -8.02 -13.89 14.72
C ALA A 139 -8.55 -15.19 14.06
N PRO A 140 -8.14 -16.39 14.50
CA PRO A 140 -8.72 -17.64 14.02
C PRO A 140 -10.24 -17.67 14.20
N GLY A 141 -10.99 -17.96 13.14
CA GLY A 141 -12.45 -17.97 13.10
C GLY A 141 -13.09 -16.62 12.79
N GLU A 142 -12.35 -15.52 12.87
CA GLU A 142 -12.85 -14.19 12.57
C GLU A 142 -13.05 -13.99 11.06
N ALA A 143 -14.07 -13.20 10.70
CA ALA A 143 -14.37 -12.83 9.33
C ALA A 143 -14.83 -11.37 9.25
N ARG A 144 -14.55 -10.71 8.12
CA ARG A 144 -15.03 -9.36 7.82
C ARG A 144 -15.25 -9.16 6.32
N ASN A 145 -16.11 -8.20 5.98
CA ASN A 145 -16.26 -7.72 4.62
C ASN A 145 -15.14 -6.70 4.35
N VAL A 146 -14.60 -6.78 3.15
CA VAL A 146 -13.58 -5.88 2.63
C VAL A 146 -14.22 -5.18 1.44
N GLU A 147 -14.57 -3.92 1.64
CA GLU A 147 -15.24 -3.09 0.65
C GLU A 147 -14.61 -1.69 0.61
N GLY A 148 -14.30 -1.19 -0.58
CA GLY A 148 -13.68 0.13 -0.74
C GLY A 148 -12.19 0.09 -1.10
N ASP A 149 -11.57 1.27 -0.99
CA ASP A 149 -10.17 1.48 -1.34
C ASP A 149 -9.27 1.10 -0.16
N MET A 150 -8.68 -0.09 -0.22
CA MET A 150 -7.90 -0.68 0.89
C MET A 150 -6.42 -0.26 0.87
N GLY A 151 -6.13 0.97 0.42
CA GLY A 151 -4.78 1.50 0.25
C GLY A 151 -4.25 1.44 -1.19
N THR A 152 -5.03 0.90 -2.12
CA THR A 152 -4.81 0.98 -3.56
C THR A 152 -5.91 1.83 -4.20
N SER A 153 -5.73 2.21 -5.46
CA SER A 153 -6.77 2.89 -6.24
C SER A 153 -7.83 1.94 -6.82
N VAL A 154 -7.81 0.66 -6.43
CA VAL A 154 -8.72 -0.37 -6.95
C VAL A 154 -9.69 -0.75 -5.85
N HIS A 155 -10.97 -0.65 -6.17
CA HIS A 155 -12.04 -0.96 -5.25
C HIS A 155 -12.05 -2.46 -4.94
N SER A 156 -11.95 -2.81 -3.66
CA SER A 156 -12.05 -4.18 -3.17
C SER A 156 -13.51 -4.52 -2.87
N SER A 157 -13.93 -5.77 -3.13
CA SER A 157 -15.26 -6.27 -2.78
C SER A 157 -15.25 -7.78 -2.54
N TYR A 158 -15.01 -8.19 -1.28
CA TYR A 158 -14.97 -9.60 -0.89
C TYR A 158 -15.19 -9.80 0.60
N ALA A 159 -15.44 -11.05 1.02
CA ALA A 159 -15.42 -11.43 2.42
C ALA A 159 -14.13 -12.20 2.73
N LEU A 160 -13.43 -11.79 3.78
CA LEU A 160 -12.19 -12.41 4.25
C LEU A 160 -12.47 -13.12 5.58
N ARG A 161 -12.10 -14.39 5.67
CA ARG A 161 -12.14 -15.17 6.91
C ARG A 161 -10.79 -15.82 7.17
N ARG A 162 -10.29 -15.74 8.41
CA ARG A 162 -9.17 -16.58 8.84
C ARG A 162 -9.72 -17.86 9.44
N MET A 163 -9.39 -19.00 8.86
CA MET A 163 -9.88 -20.32 9.31
C MET A 163 -9.13 -20.84 10.54
N GLY A 164 -7.90 -20.36 10.76
CA GLY A 164 -6.98 -20.84 11.78
C GLY A 164 -5.65 -21.22 11.16
N ASP A 165 -4.90 -22.10 11.82
CA ASP A 165 -3.60 -22.56 11.33
C ASP A 165 -3.72 -23.99 10.81
N THR A 166 -3.12 -24.27 9.65
CA THR A 166 -3.07 -25.59 9.03
C THR A 166 -1.63 -26.05 8.85
N ALA A 167 -1.39 -27.36 8.89
CA ALA A 167 -0.08 -27.91 8.65
C ALA A 167 0.25 -27.91 7.15
N THR A 168 1.43 -27.43 6.76
CA THR A 168 1.91 -27.53 5.38
C THR A 168 1.98 -28.98 4.92
N THR A 169 1.47 -29.26 3.72
CA THR A 169 1.41 -30.64 3.19
C THR A 169 2.70 -31.10 2.53
N ALA A 170 3.59 -30.16 2.19
CA ALA A 170 4.90 -30.38 1.59
C ALA A 170 5.89 -29.30 2.05
N ASP A 171 7.18 -29.53 1.83
CA ASP A 171 8.19 -28.50 1.96
C ASP A 171 7.86 -27.34 1.00
N TYR A 172 7.80 -26.13 1.53
CA TYR A 172 7.57 -24.91 0.76
C TYR A 172 8.83 -24.05 0.80
N ARG A 173 9.26 -23.52 -0.34
CA ARG A 173 10.40 -22.59 -0.41
C ARG A 173 9.90 -21.23 -0.83
N GLY A 174 9.38 -20.48 0.14
CA GLY A 174 8.91 -19.11 -0.06
C GLY A 174 10.04 -18.10 -0.10
N VAL A 175 9.67 -16.82 -0.22
CA VAL A 175 10.62 -15.69 -0.18
C VAL A 175 11.28 -15.58 1.19
N ALA A 176 10.57 -15.97 2.27
CA ALA A 176 11.11 -16.01 3.62
C ALA A 176 12.01 -17.23 3.91
N GLY A 177 12.21 -18.11 2.93
CA GLY A 177 13.06 -19.29 3.05
C GLY A 177 12.28 -20.62 3.04
N LYS A 178 12.93 -21.67 3.54
CA LYS A 178 12.35 -23.01 3.59
C LYS A 178 11.39 -23.13 4.77
N VAL A 179 10.16 -23.51 4.48
CA VAL A 179 9.10 -23.88 5.42
C VAL A 179 8.92 -25.39 5.35
N PRO A 180 9.35 -26.15 6.38
CA PRO A 180 9.22 -27.60 6.38
C PRO A 180 7.77 -28.07 6.25
N LYS A 181 7.59 -29.27 5.70
CA LYS A 181 6.33 -30.01 5.80
C LYS A 181 5.91 -30.15 7.27
N GLY A 182 4.62 -29.97 7.55
CA GLY A 182 4.04 -30.07 8.89
C GLY A 182 4.07 -28.78 9.71
N THR A 183 4.74 -27.73 9.23
CA THR A 183 4.71 -26.41 9.88
C THR A 183 3.29 -25.87 9.88
N LYS A 184 2.81 -25.43 11.05
CA LYS A 184 1.51 -24.75 11.18
C LYS A 184 1.62 -23.33 10.64
N VAL A 185 0.76 -23.00 9.68
CA VAL A 185 0.71 -21.69 9.02
C VAL A 185 -0.74 -21.21 8.92
N PRO A 186 -1.00 -19.89 8.95
CA PRO A 186 -2.33 -19.35 8.74
C PRO A 186 -3.01 -19.83 7.45
N TYR A 187 -4.33 -20.01 7.52
CA TYR A 187 -5.19 -20.33 6.39
C TYR A 187 -6.34 -19.33 6.30
N TYR A 188 -6.51 -18.76 5.11
CA TYR A 188 -7.52 -17.76 4.78
C TYR A 188 -8.51 -18.27 3.73
N GLU A 189 -9.78 -17.96 3.93
CA GLU A 189 -10.86 -18.14 2.96
C GLU A 189 -11.30 -16.77 2.46
N ILE A 190 -11.35 -16.63 1.13
CA ILE A 190 -11.86 -15.45 0.43
C ILE A 190 -13.13 -15.87 -0.29
N THR A 191 -14.22 -15.18 0.01
CA THR A 191 -15.51 -15.40 -0.64
C THR A 191 -15.86 -14.21 -1.51
N LEU A 192 -16.22 -14.48 -2.76
CA LEU A 192 -16.64 -13.50 -3.76
C LEU A 192 -18.12 -13.68 -4.08
N ASN A 193 -18.80 -12.61 -4.47
CA ASN A 193 -20.21 -12.63 -4.86
C ASN A 193 -20.43 -12.04 -6.26
N PRO A 194 -19.87 -12.68 -7.31
CA PRO A 194 -20.04 -12.18 -8.67
C PRO A 194 -21.46 -12.45 -9.19
N SER A 195 -22.02 -11.46 -9.88
CA SER A 195 -23.26 -11.57 -10.64
C SER A 195 -22.98 -11.29 -12.11
N PHE A 196 -23.09 -12.31 -12.96
CA PHE A 196 -22.79 -12.14 -14.38
C PHE A 196 -24.02 -11.68 -15.16
N LEU A 197 -23.82 -10.61 -15.93
CA LEU A 197 -24.82 -9.94 -16.75
C LEU A 197 -24.56 -10.24 -18.23
N ASN A 198 -25.60 -10.21 -19.05
CA ASN A 198 -25.43 -10.26 -20.51
C ASN A 198 -24.85 -8.93 -21.04
N ASP A 199 -24.52 -8.88 -22.34
CA ASP A 199 -23.97 -7.67 -23.00
C ASP A 199 -24.92 -6.44 -22.93
N GLY A 200 -26.20 -6.65 -22.59
CA GLY A 200 -27.19 -5.60 -22.33
C GLY A 200 -27.25 -5.14 -20.88
N GLY A 201 -26.43 -5.69 -19.98
CA GLY A 201 -26.41 -5.37 -18.56
C GLY A 201 -27.55 -6.03 -17.75
N GLU A 202 -28.25 -7.01 -18.32
CA GLU A 202 -29.35 -7.70 -17.66
C GLU A 202 -28.90 -9.02 -17.04
N ILE A 203 -29.55 -9.43 -15.94
CA ILE A 203 -29.29 -10.72 -15.31
C ILE A 203 -29.83 -11.84 -16.21
N ASP A 204 -28.93 -12.70 -16.65
CA ASP A 204 -29.26 -13.99 -17.29
C ASP A 204 -28.81 -15.12 -16.35
N LEU A 205 -29.77 -15.86 -15.80
CA LEU A 205 -29.49 -16.91 -14.81
C LEU A 205 -28.63 -18.05 -15.39
N ALA A 206 -28.87 -18.44 -16.64
CA ALA A 206 -28.11 -19.52 -17.27
C ALA A 206 -26.67 -19.07 -17.57
N LEU A 207 -26.51 -17.83 -18.02
CA LEU A 207 -25.20 -17.19 -18.20
C LEU A 207 -24.46 -17.10 -16.86
N ASN A 208 -25.13 -16.63 -15.82
CA ASN A 208 -24.56 -16.51 -14.50
C ASN A 208 -24.10 -17.87 -13.95
N ASP A 209 -24.92 -18.91 -14.08
CA ASP A 209 -24.54 -20.26 -13.65
C ASP A 209 -23.35 -20.80 -14.44
N LYS A 210 -23.30 -20.54 -15.75
CA LYS A 210 -22.18 -20.92 -16.63
C LYS A 210 -20.87 -20.28 -16.16
N TYR A 211 -20.84 -18.97 -15.92
CA TYR A 211 -19.62 -18.27 -15.53
C TYR A 211 -19.20 -18.51 -14.10
N GLN A 212 -20.16 -18.64 -13.17
CA GLN A 212 -19.84 -19.10 -11.82
C GLN A 212 -19.23 -20.51 -11.82
N LYS A 213 -19.73 -21.42 -12.67
CA LYS A 213 -19.13 -22.76 -12.83
C LYS A 213 -17.70 -22.67 -13.35
N LYS A 214 -17.47 -21.88 -14.40
CA LYS A 214 -16.15 -21.67 -14.98
C LYS A 214 -15.16 -21.08 -13.96
N MET A 215 -15.58 -20.07 -13.21
CA MET A 215 -14.78 -19.44 -12.16
C MET A 215 -14.40 -20.45 -11.06
N ARG A 216 -15.33 -21.33 -10.63
CA ARG A 216 -15.03 -22.43 -9.69
C ARG A 216 -13.98 -23.40 -10.24
N GLU A 217 -14.05 -23.75 -11.52
CA GLU A 217 -13.06 -24.63 -12.16
C GLU A 217 -11.67 -23.98 -12.15
N CYS A 218 -11.57 -22.69 -12.49
CA CYS A 218 -10.31 -21.95 -12.42
C CYS A 218 -9.79 -21.82 -10.98
N PHE A 219 -10.66 -21.57 -9.99
CA PHE A 219 -10.27 -21.50 -8.58
C PHE A 219 -9.76 -22.84 -8.05
N LYS A 220 -10.39 -23.95 -8.46
CA LYS A 220 -9.92 -25.29 -8.10
C LYS A 220 -8.48 -25.53 -8.55
N GLU A 221 -8.12 -25.04 -9.73
CA GLU A 221 -6.75 -25.11 -10.27
C GLU A 221 -5.78 -24.16 -9.56
N ALA A 222 -6.20 -22.92 -9.30
CA ALA A 222 -5.34 -21.88 -8.73
C ALA A 222 -5.10 -22.02 -7.22
N ASN A 223 -6.11 -22.41 -6.44
CA ASN A 223 -6.09 -22.45 -4.97
C ASN A 223 -4.86 -23.18 -4.36
N PRO A 224 -4.41 -24.33 -4.89
CA PRO A 224 -3.18 -24.97 -4.41
C PRO A 224 -1.92 -24.11 -4.52
N ARG A 225 -1.92 -23.08 -5.38
CA ARG A 225 -0.80 -22.18 -5.68
C ARG A 225 -0.99 -20.75 -5.15
N LEU A 226 -2.07 -20.47 -4.41
CA LEU A 226 -2.23 -19.21 -3.70
C LEU A 226 -1.58 -19.34 -2.32
N ARG A 227 -0.32 -18.91 -2.23
CA ARG A 227 0.51 -19.04 -1.02
C ARG A 227 1.12 -17.71 -0.59
N GLY A 228 1.21 -17.53 0.71
CA GLY A 228 1.93 -16.40 1.32
C GLY A 228 3.45 -16.61 1.39
N PRO A 229 4.19 -15.60 1.87
CA PRO A 229 5.65 -15.64 1.97
C PRO A 229 6.19 -16.73 2.90
N HIS A 230 5.42 -17.12 3.92
CA HIS A 230 5.75 -18.15 4.91
C HIS A 230 4.96 -19.45 4.69
N GLY A 231 4.36 -19.64 3.51
CA GLY A 231 3.63 -20.84 3.14
C GLY A 231 2.17 -20.86 3.59
N GLU A 232 1.65 -19.72 4.05
CA GLU A 232 0.24 -19.49 4.36
C GLU A 232 -0.65 -19.88 3.17
N TYR A 233 -1.87 -20.32 3.47
CA TYR A 233 -2.82 -20.76 2.45
C TYR A 233 -3.89 -19.68 2.26
N MET A 234 -4.29 -19.46 1.01
CA MET A 234 -5.51 -18.76 0.68
C MET A 234 -6.35 -19.58 -0.29
N THR A 235 -7.66 -19.63 -0.08
CA THR A 235 -8.60 -20.24 -1.04
C THR A 235 -9.67 -19.25 -1.45
N LEU A 236 -9.89 -19.16 -2.75
CA LEU A 236 -10.99 -18.41 -3.35
C LEU A 236 -12.22 -19.32 -3.47
N LYS A 237 -13.39 -18.78 -3.12
CA LYS A 237 -14.71 -19.41 -3.20
C LYS A 237 -15.75 -18.42 -3.68
N LEU A 238 -16.87 -18.94 -4.17
CA LEU A 238 -18.07 -18.13 -4.45
C LEU A 238 -19.06 -18.24 -3.29
N ILE A 239 -19.83 -17.19 -3.03
CA ILE A 239 -20.81 -17.16 -1.93
C ILE A 239 -21.81 -18.32 -1.98
N ARG A 240 -22.17 -18.78 -3.18
CA ARG A 240 -23.06 -19.94 -3.37
C ARG A 240 -22.48 -21.24 -2.84
N ASP A 241 -21.16 -21.35 -2.74
CA ASP A 241 -20.48 -22.52 -2.19
C ASP A 241 -20.45 -22.49 -0.65
N ASN A 242 -20.84 -21.37 -0.03
CA ASN A 242 -20.83 -21.19 1.42
C ASN A 242 -21.96 -20.26 1.91
N PRO A 243 -23.25 -20.65 1.77
CA PRO A 243 -24.39 -19.78 2.06
C PRO A 243 -24.55 -19.39 3.56
N GLY A 244 -23.73 -19.94 4.46
CA GLY A 244 -23.65 -19.55 5.87
C GLY A 244 -22.48 -18.59 6.21
N THR A 245 -21.80 -18.05 5.19
CA THR A 245 -20.73 -17.06 5.39
C THR A 245 -21.24 -15.63 5.40
N LEU A 246 -20.38 -14.75 5.90
CA LEU A 246 -20.52 -13.32 5.71
C LEU A 246 -20.67 -13.03 4.21
N MET A 247 -21.79 -12.39 3.86
CA MET A 247 -22.14 -12.11 2.47
C MET A 247 -21.36 -10.89 1.98
N PRO A 248 -20.49 -11.03 0.97
CA PRO A 248 -19.83 -9.88 0.36
C PRO A 248 -20.82 -9.12 -0.54
N PRO A 249 -20.54 -7.83 -0.82
CA PRO A 249 -21.29 -7.07 -1.81
C PRO A 249 -21.29 -7.77 -3.17
N VAL A 250 -22.36 -7.60 -3.94
CA VAL A 250 -22.45 -8.18 -5.29
C VAL A 250 -21.49 -7.44 -6.21
N SER A 251 -20.66 -8.17 -6.94
CA SER A 251 -19.81 -7.63 -8.01
C SER A 251 -20.48 -7.90 -9.37
N PRO A 252 -21.14 -6.91 -9.99
CA PRO A 252 -21.73 -7.09 -11.32
C PRO A 252 -20.62 -7.21 -12.37
N ILE A 253 -20.72 -8.21 -13.24
CA ILE A 253 -19.73 -8.45 -14.31
C ILE A 253 -20.46 -8.71 -15.61
N THR A 254 -20.30 -7.82 -16.58
CA THR A 254 -20.88 -7.95 -17.91
C THR A 254 -20.09 -8.94 -18.75
N ILE A 255 -20.77 -9.88 -19.40
CA ILE A 255 -20.15 -10.76 -20.38
C ILE A 255 -20.29 -10.12 -21.76
N ALA A 256 -19.19 -9.52 -22.21
CA ALA A 256 -19.07 -8.89 -23.51
C ALA A 256 -18.80 -9.91 -24.62
N LYS A 257 -18.92 -9.46 -25.87
CA LYS A 257 -18.57 -10.25 -27.06
C LYS A 257 -17.10 -10.72 -27.04
N ALA A 258 -16.82 -11.81 -27.74
CA ALA A 258 -15.46 -12.31 -27.92
C ALA A 258 -14.55 -11.24 -28.56
N GLY A 259 -13.28 -11.23 -28.17
CA GLY A 259 -12.29 -10.26 -28.68
C GLY A 259 -12.31 -8.89 -28.00
N VAL A 260 -13.26 -8.61 -27.11
CA VAL A 260 -13.21 -7.44 -26.23
C VAL A 260 -12.14 -7.67 -25.14
N ARG A 261 -11.39 -6.63 -24.79
CA ARG A 261 -10.44 -6.71 -23.67
C ARG A 261 -11.22 -6.85 -22.36
N SER A 262 -10.82 -7.82 -21.52
CA SER A 262 -11.45 -7.98 -20.20
C SER A 262 -10.92 -6.95 -19.20
N ASP A 263 -11.78 -6.60 -18.25
CA ASP A 263 -11.49 -5.86 -17.03
C ASP A 263 -12.36 -6.41 -15.88
N SER A 264 -12.25 -5.82 -14.68
CA SER A 264 -12.94 -6.32 -13.49
C SER A 264 -14.48 -6.29 -13.59
N GLU A 265 -15.04 -5.49 -14.49
CA GLU A 265 -16.47 -5.31 -14.69
C GLU A 265 -16.98 -5.90 -16.02
N ASN A 266 -16.08 -6.20 -16.96
CA ASN A 266 -16.44 -6.66 -18.31
C ASN A 266 -15.53 -7.81 -18.75
N TRP A 267 -16.09 -9.00 -18.93
CA TRP A 267 -15.34 -10.20 -19.33
C TRP A 267 -15.65 -10.59 -20.76
N LYS A 268 -14.62 -10.97 -21.52
CA LYS A 268 -14.82 -11.53 -22.87
C LYS A 268 -15.56 -12.87 -22.80
N ALA A 269 -16.42 -13.16 -23.76
CA ALA A 269 -17.21 -14.40 -23.76
C ALA A 269 -16.39 -15.70 -23.72
N ASP A 270 -15.14 -15.65 -24.17
CA ASP A 270 -14.19 -16.75 -24.22
C ASP A 270 -13.06 -16.61 -23.17
N ILE A 271 -13.28 -15.85 -22.08
CA ILE A 271 -12.28 -15.55 -21.04
C ILE A 271 -11.60 -16.82 -20.49
N ASP A 272 -10.27 -16.87 -20.50
CA ASP A 272 -9.51 -18.02 -20.01
C ASP A 272 -9.32 -17.96 -18.47
N CYS A 273 -8.82 -19.05 -17.86
CA CYS A 273 -8.61 -19.09 -16.41
C CYS A 273 -7.54 -18.10 -15.91
N PRO A 274 -6.40 -17.90 -16.60
CA PRO A 274 -5.44 -16.86 -16.22
C PRO A 274 -6.11 -15.48 -16.14
N THR A 275 -6.90 -15.11 -17.15
CA THR A 275 -7.60 -13.81 -17.16
C THR A 275 -8.68 -13.76 -16.09
N ILE A 276 -9.49 -14.80 -15.89
CA ILE A 276 -10.45 -14.85 -14.77
C ILE A 276 -9.75 -14.59 -13.44
N LEU A 277 -8.58 -15.19 -13.21
CA LEU A 277 -7.86 -15.00 -11.96
C LEU A 277 -7.27 -13.58 -11.84
N HIS A 278 -6.75 -13.01 -12.93
CA HIS A 278 -6.32 -11.60 -12.98
C HIS A 278 -7.46 -10.64 -12.60
N GLU A 279 -8.61 -10.75 -13.28
CA GLU A 279 -9.77 -9.90 -12.98
C GLU A 279 -10.31 -10.14 -11.56
N THR A 280 -10.22 -11.39 -11.07
CA THR A 280 -10.53 -11.69 -9.67
C THR A 280 -9.63 -10.93 -8.71
N MET A 281 -8.33 -10.80 -9.00
CA MET A 281 -7.42 -10.07 -8.13
C MET A 281 -7.73 -8.57 -8.06
N HIS A 282 -8.29 -7.98 -9.11
CA HIS A 282 -8.83 -6.62 -9.03
C HIS A 282 -9.99 -6.52 -8.04
N LEU A 283 -10.90 -7.50 -8.01
CA LEU A 283 -11.97 -7.56 -7.00
C LEU A 283 -11.41 -7.68 -5.56
N LEU A 284 -10.17 -8.16 -5.42
CA LEU A 284 -9.44 -8.23 -4.15
C LEU A 284 -8.58 -6.99 -3.87
N GLY A 285 -8.67 -5.95 -4.70
CA GLY A 285 -7.99 -4.67 -4.52
C GLY A 285 -6.58 -4.58 -5.11
N LEU A 286 -6.12 -5.60 -5.86
CA LEU A 286 -4.81 -5.53 -6.50
C LEU A 286 -4.87 -4.66 -7.76
N PRO A 287 -3.95 -3.71 -7.96
CA PRO A 287 -3.86 -2.95 -9.20
C PRO A 287 -3.06 -3.69 -10.26
N ASP A 288 -3.22 -3.25 -11.51
CA ASP A 288 -2.35 -3.64 -12.61
C ASP A 288 -0.88 -3.27 -12.36
N GLU A 289 0.02 -4.12 -12.87
CA GLU A 289 1.46 -3.99 -12.74
C GLU A 289 2.23 -4.04 -14.06
N TYR A 290 1.52 -4.05 -15.20
CA TYR A 290 2.11 -3.93 -16.54
C TYR A 290 2.03 -2.50 -17.08
N ARG A 291 2.84 -2.20 -18.10
CA ARG A 291 2.76 -0.92 -18.80
C ARG A 291 1.54 -0.91 -19.72
N GLU A 292 0.66 0.08 -19.56
CA GLU A 292 -0.52 0.21 -20.42
C GLU A 292 -0.10 0.62 -21.85
N TRP A 293 -0.46 -0.20 -22.83
CA TRP A 293 -0.15 0.01 -24.24
C TRP A 293 -1.40 0.23 -25.09
N SER A 294 -2.55 -0.28 -24.65
CA SER A 294 -3.81 -0.24 -25.38
C SER A 294 -4.57 1.05 -25.15
N LYS A 295 -4.29 1.84 -24.10
CA LYS A 295 -4.98 3.11 -23.82
C LYS A 295 -4.00 4.28 -23.87
N GLY A 296 -4.40 5.40 -24.47
CA GLY A 296 -3.59 6.63 -24.48
C GLY A 296 -4.41 7.89 -24.70
N ALA A 297 -3.71 9.01 -24.87
CA ALA A 297 -4.33 10.31 -25.06
C ALA A 297 -3.88 10.98 -26.38
N LYS A 298 -4.80 11.69 -27.03
CA LYS A 298 -4.58 12.52 -28.21
C LYS A 298 -5.10 13.94 -27.96
N VAL A 299 -4.44 14.93 -28.55
CA VAL A 299 -4.90 16.33 -28.54
C VAL A 299 -5.44 16.65 -29.92
N ASP A 300 -6.69 17.11 -29.98
CA ASP A 300 -7.23 17.70 -31.19
C ASP A 300 -6.53 19.02 -31.49
N LYS A 301 -5.92 19.15 -32.67
CA LYS A 301 -5.07 20.31 -33.00
C LYS A 301 -5.85 21.60 -33.22
N GLY A 302 -7.14 21.53 -33.55
CA GLY A 302 -7.97 22.70 -33.80
C GLY A 302 -8.59 23.28 -32.54
N THR A 303 -8.95 22.42 -31.59
CA THR A 303 -9.69 22.76 -30.37
C THR A 303 -8.83 22.71 -29.11
N GLY A 304 -7.71 22.00 -29.13
CA GLY A 304 -6.88 21.72 -27.95
C GLY A 304 -7.48 20.69 -26.99
N ILE A 305 -8.61 20.08 -27.34
CA ILE A 305 -9.31 19.11 -26.49
C ILE A 305 -8.52 17.80 -26.43
N VAL A 306 -8.32 17.27 -25.22
CA VAL A 306 -7.73 15.95 -24.99
C VAL A 306 -8.82 14.89 -25.10
N SER A 307 -8.60 13.88 -25.95
CA SER A 307 -9.42 12.68 -26.05
C SER A 307 -8.60 11.44 -25.70
N TYR A 308 -9.22 10.49 -25.00
CA TYR A 308 -8.60 9.19 -24.74
C TYR A 308 -8.97 8.22 -25.84
N THR A 309 -7.98 7.48 -26.34
CA THR A 309 -8.18 6.54 -27.45
C THR A 309 -7.59 5.18 -27.10
N ASP A 310 -8.12 4.15 -27.75
CA ASP A 310 -7.43 2.88 -27.87
C ASP A 310 -6.18 3.04 -28.76
N GLY A 311 -5.11 2.29 -28.48
CA GLY A 311 -3.82 2.34 -29.19
C GLY A 311 -2.83 3.41 -28.68
N GLY A 312 -2.75 3.62 -27.36
CA GLY A 312 -1.90 4.66 -26.75
C GLY A 312 -0.38 4.53 -26.97
N ALA A 313 0.10 3.33 -27.29
CA ALA A 313 1.51 3.06 -27.60
C ALA A 313 2.03 3.95 -28.74
N ASP A 314 1.24 4.12 -29.80
CA ASP A 314 1.67 4.74 -31.05
C ASP A 314 1.81 6.26 -30.95
N SER A 315 1.15 6.89 -29.97
CA SER A 315 1.26 8.32 -29.72
C SER A 315 2.38 8.70 -28.74
N GLY A 316 3.04 7.71 -28.13
CA GLY A 316 4.00 7.92 -27.05
C GLY A 316 3.37 8.46 -25.76
N LYS A 317 2.03 8.49 -25.67
CA LYS A 317 1.24 9.05 -24.55
C LYS A 317 0.31 7.98 -23.99
N SER A 318 0.90 6.89 -23.49
CA SER A 318 0.17 5.83 -22.81
C SER A 318 -0.55 6.38 -21.57
N LYS A 319 -1.80 5.97 -21.39
CA LYS A 319 -2.53 6.19 -20.14
C LYS A 319 -1.83 5.42 -19.02
N TYR A 320 -2.02 5.82 -17.77
CA TYR A 320 -1.54 5.08 -16.60
C TYR A 320 -0.01 4.92 -16.51
N ASP A 321 0.74 5.83 -17.12
CA ASP A 321 2.21 5.82 -17.12
C ASP A 321 2.84 6.18 -15.76
N CYS A 322 2.04 6.55 -14.75
CA CYS A 322 2.48 6.69 -13.36
C CYS A 322 2.54 5.36 -12.60
N ARG A 323 2.13 4.25 -13.20
CA ARG A 323 2.05 2.93 -12.58
C ARG A 323 3.41 2.39 -12.15
N SER A 324 3.40 1.57 -11.10
CA SER A 324 4.56 0.79 -10.69
C SER A 324 4.58 -0.52 -11.46
N ILE A 325 5.62 -0.69 -12.27
CA ILE A 325 5.76 -1.90 -13.08
C ILE A 325 6.29 -3.01 -12.19
N GLY A 326 5.49 -4.05 -12.03
CA GLY A 326 5.85 -5.27 -11.31
C GLY A 326 6.68 -6.23 -12.17
N PRO A 327 7.06 -7.38 -11.64
CA PRO A 327 7.76 -8.43 -12.35
C PRO A 327 6.88 -9.05 -13.42
N VAL A 328 7.49 -9.47 -14.53
CA VAL A 328 6.76 -10.01 -15.69
C VAL A 328 5.94 -11.25 -15.38
N ASP A 329 6.28 -11.99 -14.32
CA ASP A 329 5.57 -13.18 -13.87
C ASP A 329 4.71 -12.93 -12.62
N SER A 330 4.38 -11.66 -12.33
CA SER A 330 3.24 -11.31 -11.46
C SER A 330 1.95 -11.58 -12.21
N LEU A 331 0.96 -12.12 -11.50
CA LEU A 331 -0.40 -12.27 -12.01
C LEU A 331 -1.00 -10.93 -12.45
N MET A 332 -0.60 -9.82 -11.82
CA MET A 332 -1.05 -8.47 -12.14
C MET A 332 -0.25 -7.81 -13.28
N HIS A 333 0.84 -8.43 -13.75
CA HIS A 333 1.61 -7.98 -14.90
C HIS A 333 1.30 -8.80 -16.16
N SER A 334 1.37 -10.12 -16.06
CA SER A 334 1.07 -11.05 -17.15
C SER A 334 0.55 -12.35 -16.53
N GLN A 335 -0.76 -12.54 -16.63
CA GLN A 335 -1.43 -13.69 -16.05
C GLN A 335 -0.98 -15.02 -16.66
N GLU A 336 -0.64 -15.03 -17.95
CA GLU A 336 -0.11 -16.20 -18.64
C GLU A 336 1.27 -16.58 -18.12
N ASP A 337 2.19 -15.59 -18.02
CA ASP A 337 3.53 -15.83 -17.50
C ASP A 337 3.50 -16.27 -16.03
N ALA A 338 2.54 -15.77 -15.24
CA ALA A 338 2.34 -16.20 -13.85
C ALA A 338 1.92 -17.67 -13.76
N TYR A 339 0.98 -18.12 -14.61
CA TYR A 339 0.55 -19.52 -14.69
C TYR A 339 1.68 -20.45 -15.15
N ASP A 340 2.44 -20.02 -16.17
CA ASP A 340 3.63 -20.71 -16.64
C ASP A 340 4.69 -20.83 -15.53
N ALA A 341 4.89 -19.76 -14.75
CA ALA A 341 5.90 -19.71 -13.70
C ALA A 341 5.60 -20.69 -12.55
N VAL A 342 4.33 -21.02 -12.31
CA VAL A 342 3.92 -22.07 -11.36
C VAL A 342 3.69 -23.43 -12.03
N ALA A 343 3.98 -23.58 -13.33
CA ALA A 343 3.78 -24.82 -14.08
C ALA A 343 2.34 -25.34 -14.01
N LEU A 344 1.36 -24.43 -14.11
CA LEU A 344 -0.04 -24.79 -14.34
C LEU A 344 -0.29 -25.15 -15.82
N THR A 345 0.55 -24.66 -16.73
CA THR A 345 0.50 -24.99 -18.15
C THR A 345 1.38 -26.21 -18.47
N ARG A 346 0.83 -27.19 -19.20
CA ARG A 346 1.58 -28.34 -19.72
C ARG A 346 2.16 -27.98 -21.09
N PHE A 347 3.39 -27.48 -21.16
CA PHE A 347 4.06 -27.31 -22.45
C PHE A 347 4.54 -28.66 -23.01
N LEU A 348 3.93 -29.13 -24.10
CA LEU A 348 4.33 -30.28 -24.93
C LEU A 348 4.47 -31.65 -24.25
N GLY A 349 3.84 -31.88 -23.10
CA GLY A 349 3.54 -33.23 -22.58
C GLY A 349 4.70 -34.18 -22.23
N ILE A 350 5.98 -33.83 -22.48
CA ILE A 350 7.09 -34.79 -22.41
C ILE A 350 8.11 -34.47 -21.30
N PHE A 351 8.21 -33.23 -20.80
CA PHE A 351 9.09 -32.91 -19.66
C PHE A 351 8.45 -31.92 -18.68
N PRO A 352 8.23 -32.30 -17.40
CA PRO A 352 7.77 -31.36 -16.39
C PRO A 352 8.86 -30.30 -16.15
N ARG A 353 8.60 -29.04 -16.51
CA ARG A 353 9.41 -27.93 -16.03
C ARG A 353 9.16 -27.78 -14.53
N SER A 354 10.23 -27.76 -13.74
CA SER A 354 10.11 -27.36 -12.34
C SER A 354 9.54 -25.94 -12.27
N PRO A 355 8.56 -25.69 -11.39
CA PRO A 355 7.98 -24.36 -11.27
C PRO A 355 9.08 -23.37 -10.89
N LYS A 356 9.12 -22.20 -11.55
CA LYS A 356 10.06 -21.12 -11.26
C LYS A 356 9.79 -20.50 -9.88
N ARG A 357 8.54 -20.59 -9.43
CA ARG A 357 8.05 -20.07 -8.15
C ARG A 357 6.97 -20.97 -7.57
N PRO A 358 6.82 -21.00 -6.23
CA PRO A 358 5.87 -21.89 -5.59
C PRO A 358 4.45 -21.29 -5.47
N SER A 359 4.28 -19.99 -5.71
CA SER A 359 3.03 -19.24 -5.57
C SER A 359 2.72 -18.43 -6.82
N LEU A 360 1.42 -18.24 -7.11
CA LEU A 360 0.90 -17.32 -8.13
C LEU A 360 0.99 -15.86 -7.69
N LEU A 361 0.92 -15.61 -6.38
CA LEU A 361 0.99 -14.27 -5.80
C LEU A 361 2.38 -14.00 -5.24
N TYR A 362 2.82 -12.76 -5.38
CA TYR A 362 3.94 -12.23 -4.64
C TYR A 362 3.59 -11.96 -3.17
N PRO A 363 4.58 -11.89 -2.27
CA PRO A 363 4.35 -11.61 -0.86
C PRO A 363 3.48 -10.37 -0.60
N ALA A 364 3.77 -9.25 -1.26
CA ALA A 364 3.04 -7.99 -1.07
C ALA A 364 1.57 -8.11 -1.49
N GLU A 365 1.33 -8.79 -2.62
CA GLU A 365 0.00 -9.02 -3.18
C GLU A 365 -0.81 -9.86 -2.18
N PHE A 366 -0.25 -10.98 -1.72
CA PHE A 366 -0.89 -11.84 -0.71
C PHE A 366 -1.21 -11.07 0.58
N ASP A 367 -0.24 -10.34 1.12
CA ASP A 367 -0.40 -9.59 2.38
C ASP A 367 -1.42 -8.46 2.26
N SER A 368 -1.51 -7.80 1.10
CA SER A 368 -2.54 -6.78 0.86
C SER A 368 -3.97 -7.36 0.86
N ILE A 369 -4.15 -8.59 0.40
CA ILE A 369 -5.45 -9.27 0.39
C ILE A 369 -5.85 -9.75 1.79
N VAL A 370 -4.92 -10.29 2.57
CA VAL A 370 -5.24 -10.88 3.91
C VAL A 370 -5.08 -9.88 5.05
N LYS A 371 -4.44 -8.73 4.81
CA LYS A 371 -4.32 -7.59 5.76
C LYS A 371 -4.76 -6.28 5.10
N PRO A 372 -5.97 -6.21 4.50
CA PRO A 372 -6.40 -5.04 3.72
C PRO A 372 -6.45 -3.79 4.60
N GLY A 373 -6.08 -2.64 4.04
CA GLY A 373 -6.00 -1.36 4.74
C GLY A 373 -4.85 -1.25 5.75
N CYS A 374 -4.05 -2.30 5.96
CA CYS A 374 -3.00 -2.27 6.97
C CYS A 374 -1.74 -1.51 6.54
N GLY A 375 -1.66 -0.22 6.83
CA GLY A 375 -0.50 0.60 6.48
C GLY A 375 0.82 0.13 7.09
N SER A 376 0.81 -0.47 8.29
CA SER A 376 2.02 -1.00 8.94
C SER A 376 2.59 -2.23 8.23
N ALA A 377 1.73 -3.12 7.71
CA ALA A 377 2.15 -4.29 6.94
C ALA A 377 2.40 -3.97 5.46
N ASN A 378 1.50 -3.19 4.86
CA ASN A 378 1.39 -3.02 3.42
C ASN A 378 1.72 -1.59 2.94
N GLY A 379 2.13 -0.67 3.82
CA GLY A 379 2.33 0.73 3.47
C GLY A 379 3.34 0.93 2.34
N GLY A 380 4.32 0.01 2.23
CA GLY A 380 5.24 0.04 1.11
C GLY A 380 4.69 -0.45 -0.21
N PHE A 381 3.76 -1.41 -0.19
CA PHE A 381 3.00 -1.84 -1.36
C PHE A 381 2.01 -0.74 -1.77
N TYR A 382 1.22 -0.22 -0.84
CA TYR A 382 0.25 0.85 -1.05
C TYR A 382 0.89 2.12 -1.63
N ALA A 383 2.05 2.53 -1.12
CA ALA A 383 2.76 3.70 -1.68
C ALA A 383 3.20 3.52 -3.14
N CYS A 384 3.41 2.28 -3.60
CA CYS A 384 3.71 1.98 -5.00
C CYS A 384 2.44 1.75 -5.84
N ALA A 385 1.38 1.23 -5.22
CA ALA A 385 0.10 0.92 -5.84
C ALA A 385 -0.85 2.13 -6.00
N ALA A 386 -0.68 3.18 -5.19
CA ALA A 386 -1.62 4.31 -5.08
C ALA A 386 -1.89 5.04 -6.41
N SER A 387 -0.93 5.03 -7.34
CA SER A 387 -0.99 5.82 -8.58
C SER A 387 -0.95 4.98 -9.84
N THR A 388 -1.39 3.73 -9.71
CA THR A 388 -1.44 2.74 -10.81
C THR A 388 -2.42 3.12 -11.92
N HIS A 389 -3.38 4.00 -11.63
CA HIS A 389 -4.34 4.56 -12.58
C HIS A 389 -4.18 6.07 -12.81
N GLU A 390 -3.06 6.67 -12.39
CA GLU A 390 -2.74 8.07 -12.69
C GLU A 390 -1.96 8.19 -14.00
N THR A 391 -2.15 9.30 -14.71
CA THR A 391 -1.45 9.60 -15.97
C THR A 391 -0.63 10.88 -15.80
N SER A 392 0.62 10.86 -16.28
CA SER A 392 1.57 11.96 -16.17
C SER A 392 1.14 13.17 -17.00
N ILE A 393 1.65 14.36 -16.66
CA ILE A 393 1.41 15.59 -17.45
C ILE A 393 1.94 15.42 -18.88
N ALA A 394 3.05 14.70 -19.08
CA ALA A 394 3.62 14.45 -20.40
C ALA A 394 2.68 13.58 -21.27
N ALA A 395 1.95 12.66 -20.64
CA ALA A 395 0.90 11.86 -21.25
C ALA A 395 -0.49 12.51 -21.18
N LEU A 396 -0.57 13.83 -20.94
CA LEU A 396 -1.81 14.64 -20.91
C LEU A 396 -2.77 14.31 -19.74
N GLY A 397 -2.24 13.74 -18.66
CA GLY A 397 -2.98 13.50 -17.41
C GLY A 397 -2.72 14.53 -16.31
N GLY A 398 -3.15 14.20 -15.09
CA GLY A 398 -3.03 15.05 -13.90
C GLY A 398 -1.63 15.12 -13.28
N GLY A 399 -0.70 14.28 -13.71
CA GLY A 399 0.64 14.16 -13.16
C GLY A 399 0.81 12.96 -12.23
N CYS A 400 2.06 12.52 -12.07
CA CYS A 400 2.41 11.46 -11.12
C CYS A 400 2.76 12.05 -9.75
N PRO A 401 2.64 11.29 -8.66
CA PRO A 401 3.00 11.77 -7.33
C PRO A 401 4.47 12.09 -7.25
N LYS A 402 4.79 13.28 -6.72
CA LYS A 402 6.17 13.74 -6.57
C LYS A 402 6.96 12.94 -5.52
N ASN A 403 6.27 12.31 -4.58
CA ASN A 403 6.87 11.62 -3.42
C ASN A 403 6.85 10.09 -3.54
N ARG A 404 6.79 9.55 -4.77
CA ARG A 404 6.80 8.09 -4.99
C ARG A 404 8.13 7.48 -4.48
N PRO A 405 8.09 6.45 -3.62
CA PRO A 405 9.32 5.81 -3.14
C PRO A 405 10.18 5.28 -4.30
N LYS A 406 11.50 5.47 -4.23
CA LYS A 406 12.45 5.00 -5.26
C LYS A 406 12.36 3.50 -5.55
N ARG A 407 11.93 2.70 -4.56
CA ARG A 407 11.73 1.25 -4.74
C ARG A 407 10.66 0.91 -5.78
N CYS A 408 9.65 1.78 -5.93
CA CYS A 408 8.52 1.53 -6.82
C CYS A 408 8.92 1.55 -8.30
N SER A 409 10.09 2.08 -8.65
CA SER A 409 10.64 2.08 -10.00
C SER A 409 11.36 0.76 -10.35
N LYS A 410 11.49 -0.16 -9.39
CA LYS A 410 12.14 -1.47 -9.60
C LYS A 410 11.07 -2.55 -9.69
N PRO A 411 11.12 -3.46 -10.68
CA PRO A 411 10.16 -4.56 -10.79
C PRO A 411 9.98 -5.37 -9.50
N SER A 412 11.06 -5.54 -8.72
CA SER A 412 11.04 -6.30 -7.47
C SER A 412 10.22 -5.69 -6.32
N TRP A 413 9.48 -4.60 -6.53
CA TRP A 413 8.79 -3.89 -5.47
C TRP A 413 7.74 -4.77 -4.78
N VAL A 414 6.99 -5.60 -5.51
CA VAL A 414 6.02 -6.56 -4.93
C VAL A 414 6.65 -7.76 -4.21
N GLY A 415 7.93 -8.04 -4.48
CA GLY A 415 8.61 -9.23 -3.96
C GLY A 415 9.31 -9.04 -2.61
N LYS A 416 9.34 -7.83 -2.06
CA LYS A 416 10.18 -7.48 -0.90
C LYS A 416 9.40 -6.68 0.15
N TYR A 417 8.70 -7.39 1.05
CA TYR A 417 8.20 -6.83 2.31
C TYR A 417 8.35 -7.84 3.43
#